data_AF-A0A7J5DI87-F1
#
_entry.id   AF-A0A7J5DI87-F1
#
_cell.length_a   1.000
_cell.length_b   1.000
_cell.length_c   1.000
_cell.angle_alpha   90.00
_cell.angle_beta   90.00
_cell.angle_gamma   90.00
#
_symmetry.space_group_name_H-M   'P 1'
#
loop_
_entity.id
_entity.type
_entity.pdbx_description
1 polymer ?
#
loop_
_entity_poly.entity_id
_entity_poly.type
_entity_poly.pdbx_seq_one_letter_code
_entity_poly.pdbx_strand_id
1 'polypeptide(L)' 'MCFWEDDGRDDHDADRVRGGPNGRLSLTEARRNFHAMGARNERCTRFVRAPLPNEHPTV' A
#
# COMPACT_ATOMS: atom_id res chain seq x y z
N MET A 1 4.35 7.95 5.56
CA MET A 1 4.58 6.63 6.17
C MET A 1 3.33 5.80 5.94
N CYS A 2 3.38 4.84 5.02
CA CYS A 2 2.27 3.93 4.72
C CYS A 2 2.18 2.95 5.90
N PHE A 3 1.01 2.79 6.52
CA PHE A 3 0.75 1.93 7.69
C PHE A 3 0.83 0.43 7.37
N TRP A 4 1.81 0.02 6.56
CA TRP A 4 2.03 -1.35 6.15
C TRP A 4 2.97 -2.03 7.15
N GLU A 5 2.50 -3.10 7.78
CA GLU A 5 3.37 -3.94 8.60
C GLU A 5 4.06 -4.98 7.72
N ASP A 6 5.36 -5.16 7.94
CA ASP A 6 6.16 -6.18 7.28
C ASP A 6 5.85 -7.54 7.89
N ASP A 7 4.73 -8.13 7.48
CA ASP A 7 4.28 -9.47 7.91
C ASP A 7 5.04 -10.61 7.17
N GLY A 8 6.27 -10.36 6.70
CA GLY A 8 7.06 -11.31 5.89
C GLY A 8 6.45 -11.55 4.50
N ARG A 9 5.80 -10.52 3.93
CA ARG A 9 5.14 -10.61 2.63
C ARG A 9 6.07 -10.20 1.50
N ASP A 10 6.52 -11.17 0.73
CA ASP A 10 7.29 -10.94 -0.50
C ASP A 10 6.43 -11.12 -1.76
N ASP A 11 7.01 -10.85 -2.94
CA ASP A 11 6.33 -10.79 -4.24
C ASP A 11 5.51 -12.06 -4.56
N HIS A 12 6.02 -13.24 -4.17
CA HIS A 12 5.36 -14.54 -4.37
C HIS A 12 4.00 -14.71 -3.69
N ASP A 13 3.73 -13.91 -2.66
CA ASP A 13 2.47 -13.95 -1.91
C ASP A 13 1.72 -12.62 -1.98
N ALA A 14 2.12 -11.74 -2.90
CA ALA A 14 1.66 -10.36 -2.96
C ALA A 14 0.14 -10.24 -3.13
N ASP A 15 -0.50 -11.22 -3.78
CA ASP A 15 -1.95 -11.27 -3.99
C ASP A 15 -2.71 -11.91 -2.81
N ARG A 16 -2.03 -12.55 -1.86
CA ARG A 16 -2.68 -13.28 -0.77
C ARG A 16 -3.01 -12.37 0.41
N VAL A 17 -4.29 -12.25 0.73
CA VAL A 17 -4.75 -11.60 1.96
C VAL A 17 -4.50 -12.54 3.15
N ARG A 18 -3.67 -12.15 4.14
CA ARG A 18 -3.52 -12.92 5.41
C ARG A 18 -4.32 -12.36 6.58
N GLY A 19 -5.03 -11.24 6.40
CA GLY A 19 -5.63 -10.52 7.52
C GLY A 19 -4.59 -9.77 8.35
N GLY A 20 -5.00 -9.22 9.51
CA GLY A 20 -4.13 -8.47 10.41
C GLY A 20 -4.18 -6.94 10.20
N PRO A 21 -3.16 -6.19 10.61
CA PRO A 21 -3.11 -4.72 10.57
C PRO A 21 -3.14 -4.15 9.14
N ASN A 22 -2.78 -4.99 8.15
CA ASN A 22 -2.94 -4.75 6.71
C ASN A 22 -4.38 -4.92 6.21
N GLY A 23 -5.28 -5.40 7.08
CA GLY A 23 -6.71 -5.53 6.83
C GLY A 23 -7.02 -6.63 5.82
N ARG A 24 -7.93 -6.33 4.90
CA ARG A 24 -8.33 -7.24 3.81
C ARG A 24 -7.58 -6.99 2.50
N LEU A 25 -6.54 -6.17 2.51
CA LEU A 25 -5.80 -5.80 1.31
C LEU A 25 -4.64 -6.75 1.08
N SER A 26 -4.48 -7.18 -0.17
CA SER A 26 -3.24 -7.78 -0.64
C SER A 26 -2.14 -6.72 -0.82
N LEU A 27 -0.88 -7.14 -0.87
CA LEU A 27 0.24 -6.24 -1.17
C LEU A 27 0.14 -5.67 -2.59
N THR A 28 -0.35 -6.47 -3.54
CA THR A 28 -0.62 -6.04 -4.91
C THR A 28 -1.63 -4.90 -4.95
N GLU A 29 -2.75 -5.04 -4.25
CA GLU A 29 -3.76 -3.97 -4.16
C GLU A 29 -3.21 -2.73 -3.46
N ALA A 30 -2.45 -2.92 -2.37
CA ALA A 30 -1.83 -1.81 -1.66
C ALA A 30 -0.83 -1.04 -2.53
N ARG A 31 -0.01 -1.74 -3.35
CA ARG A 31 0.89 -1.11 -4.33
C ARG A 31 0.10 -0.34 -5.39
N ARG A 32 -0.94 -0.94 -5.99
CA ARG A 32 -1.79 -0.26 -6.98
C ARG A 32 -2.42 1.01 -6.41
N ASN A 33 -2.97 0.92 -5.21
CA ASN A 33 -3.56 2.09 -4.54
C ASN A 33 -2.49 3.14 -4.22
N PHE A 34 -1.30 2.73 -3.78
CA PHE A 34 -0.21 3.69 -3.55
C PHE A 34 0.19 4.44 -4.82
N HIS A 35 0.29 3.75 -5.96
CA HIS A 35 0.54 4.40 -7.25
C HIS A 35 -0.58 5.37 -7.65
N ALA A 36 -1.84 5.01 -7.42
CA ALA A 36 -2.99 5.81 -7.85
C ALA A 36 -3.28 7.01 -6.95
N MET A 37 -3.08 6.86 -5.63
CA MET A 37 -3.57 7.81 -4.61
C MET A 37 -2.60 8.04 -3.44
N GLY A 38 -1.39 7.49 -3.48
CA GLY A 38 -0.36 7.69 -2.45
C GLY A 38 -0.65 6.99 -1.11
N ALA A 39 -1.68 6.14 -1.04
CA ALA A 39 -2.09 5.41 0.15
C ALA A 39 -2.56 4.01 -0.19
N ARG A 40 -2.48 3.08 0.78
CA ARG A 40 -2.94 1.69 0.61
C ARG A 40 -4.45 1.54 0.41
N ASN A 41 -5.26 2.49 0.90
CA ASN A 41 -6.72 2.53 0.75
C ASN A 41 -7.28 3.93 1.01
N GLU A 42 -8.53 4.17 0.63
CA GLU A 42 -9.19 5.48 0.72
C GLU A 42 -9.29 6.00 2.17
N ARG A 43 -9.34 5.10 3.16
CA ARG A 43 -9.34 5.52 4.57
C ARG A 43 -8.00 6.11 4.99
N CYS A 44 -6.90 5.67 4.40
CA CYS A 44 -5.57 6.16 4.69
C CYS A 44 -5.25 7.50 4.03
N THR A 45 -5.98 7.92 2.97
CA THR A 45 -5.71 9.18 2.26
C THR A 45 -5.79 10.40 3.17
N ARG A 46 -6.70 10.41 4.16
CA ARG A 46 -6.81 11.50 5.15
C ARG A 46 -5.67 11.56 6.16
N PHE A 47 -4.88 10.49 6.27
CA PHE A 47 -3.79 10.37 7.24
C PHE A 47 -2.41 10.46 6.58
N VAL A 48 -2.36 10.51 5.24
CA VAL A 48 -1.11 10.68 4.49
C VAL A 48 -1.13 12.00 3.73
N ARG A 49 0.02 12.65 3.64
CA ARG A 49 0.18 13.76 2.69
C ARG A 49 0.13 13.23 1.26
N ALA A 50 -0.23 14.09 0.31
CA ALA A 50 -0.09 13.77 -1.11
C ALA A 50 1.37 13.36 -1.43
N PRO A 51 1.58 12.40 -2.35
CA PRO A 51 2.91 12.05 -2.82
C PRO A 51 3.55 13.25 -3.51
N LEU A 52 4.84 13.46 -3.28
CA LEU A 52 5.62 14.46 -4.01
C LEU A 52 5.88 13.94 -5.44
N PRO A 53 6.12 14.84 -6.41
CA PRO A 53 6.42 14.45 -7.79
C PRO A 53 7.57 13.44 -7.94
N ASN A 54 8.53 13.46 -7.02
CA ASN A 54 9.71 12.57 -6.98
C ASN A 54 9.48 11.26 -6.19
N GLU A 55 8.32 11.09 -5.57
CA GLU A 55 7.92 9.86 -4.86
C GLU A 55 7.04 8.97 -5.74
N HIS A 56 6.75 9.40 -6.97
CA HIS A 56 6.16 8.53 -7.97
C HIS A 56 7.22 7.57 -8.50
N PRO A 57 6.94 6.26 -8.51
CA PRO A 57 7.84 5.29 -9.10
C PRO A 57 8.02 5.60 -10.58
N THR A 58 9.28 5.76 -10.99
CA THR A 58 9.68 5.87 -12.38
C THR A 58 9.27 4.58 -13.10
N VAL A 59 8.40 4.72 -14.10
CA VAL A 59 7.98 3.67 -15.05
C VAL A 59 9.15 2.85 -15.57
#